data_AF-A0A655CWZ5-F1
#
_entry.id   AF-A0A655CWZ5-F1
#
_cell.length_a   1.000
_cell.length_b   1.000
_cell.length_c   1.000
_cell.angle_alpha   90.00
_cell.angle_beta   90.00
_cell.angle_gamma   90.00
#
_symmetry.space_group_name_H-M   'P 1'
#
loop_
_entity.id
_entity.type
_entity.pdbx_description
1 polymer ?
#
loop_
_entity_poly.entity_id
_entity_poly.type
_entity_poly.pdbx_seq_one_letter_code
_entity_poly.pdbx_strand_id
1 'polypeptide(L)'
;MFSDDLSGMAAISDRFGVSEAVLRTLQAGADIALWVTTKEVPAVLDRLEQALRAGELPMSAVDRSVVRVATMKGPNPGCGR
;
A
#
# COMPACT_ATOMS: atom_id res chain seq x y z
N MET A 1 3.21 9.49 -3.62
CA MET A 1 1.77 9.66 -3.91
C MET A 1 0.98 8.81 -2.95
N PHE A 2 -0.04 9.41 -2.34
CA PHE A 2 -0.96 8.75 -1.40
C PHE A 2 -2.31 8.54 -2.09
N SER A 3 -3.00 7.45 -1.77
CA SER A 3 -4.44 7.37 -2.05
C SER A 3 -5.23 8.22 -1.07
N ASP A 4 -6.48 8.49 -1.43
CA ASP A 4 -7.51 8.90 -0.46
C ASP A 4 -8.00 7.67 0.35
N ASP A 5 -8.89 7.86 1.32
CA ASP A 5 -9.38 6.78 2.21
C ASP A 5 -10.08 5.64 1.44
N LEU A 6 -9.45 4.47 1.46
CA LEU A 6 -9.94 3.27 0.75
C LEU A 6 -11.00 2.48 1.53
N SER A 7 -11.28 2.83 2.79
CA SER A 7 -12.25 2.12 3.65
C SER A 7 -13.59 2.83 3.79
N GLY A 8 -13.60 4.16 3.89
CA GLY A 8 -14.80 4.96 4.15
C GLY A 8 -15.41 5.64 2.93
N MET A 9 -14.72 5.64 1.76
CA MET A 9 -15.28 6.20 0.54
C MET A 9 -16.18 5.19 -0.18
N ALA A 10 -17.49 5.45 -0.21
CA ALA A 10 -18.51 4.62 -0.86
C ALA A 10 -18.17 4.24 -2.31
N ALA A 11 -17.48 5.12 -3.04
CA ALA A 11 -17.03 4.87 -4.42
C ALA A 11 -16.08 3.65 -4.55
N ILE A 12 -15.37 3.29 -3.48
CA ILE A 12 -14.43 2.17 -3.43
C ILE A 12 -15.03 1.00 -2.64
N SER A 13 -15.61 1.26 -1.47
CA SER A 13 -16.14 0.22 -0.58
C SER A 13 -17.35 -0.53 -1.14
N ASP A 14 -18.15 0.10 -2.02
CA ASP A 14 -19.30 -0.56 -2.66
C ASP A 14 -18.89 -1.57 -3.74
N ARG A 15 -17.62 -1.54 -4.18
CA ARG A 15 -17.10 -2.37 -5.28
C ARG A 15 -15.98 -3.31 -4.87
N PHE A 16 -15.19 -2.94 -3.86
CA PHE A 16 -14.02 -3.68 -3.43
C PHE A 16 -13.90 -3.67 -1.91
N GLY A 17 -13.62 -4.83 -1.32
CA GLY A 17 -13.16 -4.89 0.08
C GLY A 17 -11.78 -4.24 0.23
N VAL A 18 -11.42 -3.84 1.46
CA VAL A 18 -10.18 -3.09 1.76
C VAL A 18 -8.92 -3.74 1.17
N SER A 19 -8.78 -5.07 1.26
CA SER A 19 -7.61 -5.80 0.73
C SER A 19 -7.45 -5.66 -0.79
N GLU A 20 -8.55 -5.75 -1.53
CA GLU A 20 -8.56 -5.60 -2.98
C GLU A 20 -8.39 -4.14 -3.41
N ALA A 21 -9.00 -3.20 -2.68
CA ALA A 21 -8.82 -1.77 -2.90
C ALA A 21 -7.35 -1.32 -2.73
N VAL A 22 -6.68 -1.84 -1.68
CA VAL A 22 -5.25 -1.59 -1.43
C VAL A 22 -4.40 -2.16 -2.57
N LEU A 23 -4.64 -3.40 -2.99
CA LEU A 23 -3.88 -4.00 -4.10
C LEU A 23 -4.01 -3.17 -5.38
N ARG A 24 -5.23 -2.80 -5.77
CA ARG A 24 -5.48 -2.00 -6.98
C ARG A 24 -4.82 -0.64 -6.93
N THR A 25 -4.83 0.00 -5.77
CA THR A 25 -4.16 1.28 -5.52
C THR A 25 -2.65 1.17 -5.75
N LEU A 26 -2.01 0.11 -5.24
CA LEU A 26 -0.58 -0.13 -5.43
C LEU A 26 -0.26 -0.51 -6.89
N GLN A 27 -1.12 -1.30 -7.54
CA GLN A 27 -1.00 -1.62 -8.97
C GLN A 27 -1.11 -0.36 -9.85
N ALA A 28 -1.93 0.61 -9.45
CA ALA A 28 -2.05 1.90 -10.14
C ALA A 28 -0.82 2.81 -9.93
N GLY A 29 0.13 2.42 -9.08
CA GLY A 29 1.39 3.14 -8.86
C GLY A 29 1.36 4.14 -7.71
N ALA A 30 0.34 4.10 -6.84
CA ALA A 30 0.41 4.83 -5.58
C ALA A 30 1.50 4.23 -4.68
N ASP A 31 2.14 5.08 -3.87
CA ASP A 31 3.21 4.66 -2.97
C ASP A 31 2.68 4.27 -1.59
N ILE A 32 1.58 4.89 -1.16
CA ILE A 32 0.92 4.65 0.12
C ILE A 32 -0.59 4.50 -0.12
N ALA A 33 -1.12 3.35 0.29
CA ALA A 33 -2.56 3.09 0.35
C ALA A 33 -3.06 3.45 1.76
N LEU A 34 -3.95 4.42 1.85
CA LEU A 34 -4.46 4.97 3.11
C LEU A 34 -5.88 4.45 3.39
N TRP A 35 -6.12 4.05 4.64
CA TRP A 35 -7.47 3.79 5.17
C TRP A 35 -7.50 4.01 6.70
N VAL A 36 -8.68 4.02 7.32
CA VAL A 36 -8.86 4.58 8.69
C VAL A 36 -9.07 3.56 9.81
N THR A 37 -8.92 2.26 9.55
CA THR A 37 -9.08 1.18 10.55
C THR A 37 -7.87 0.25 10.58
N THR A 38 -7.59 -0.39 11.72
CA THR A 38 -6.41 -1.29 11.83
C THR A 38 -6.76 -2.77 11.72
N LYS A 39 -8.04 -3.14 11.83
CA LYS A 39 -8.50 -4.54 11.88
C LYS A 39 -8.20 -5.32 10.60
N GLU A 40 -8.11 -4.63 9.46
CA GLU A 40 -7.88 -5.24 8.14
C GLU A 40 -6.40 -5.48 7.82
N VAL A 41 -5.46 -4.91 8.60
CA VAL A 41 -4.03 -4.99 8.29
C VAL A 41 -3.54 -6.43 8.01
N PRO A 42 -3.88 -7.45 8.82
CA PRO A 42 -3.42 -8.82 8.55
C PRO A 42 -3.92 -9.36 7.21
N ALA A 43 -5.22 -9.20 6.93
CA ALA A 43 -5.83 -9.68 5.69
C ALA A 43 -5.31 -8.92 4.44
N VAL A 44 -4.99 -7.64 4.59
CA VAL A 44 -4.36 -6.83 3.53
C VAL A 44 -2.96 -7.35 3.21
N LEU A 45 -2.14 -7.60 4.23
CA LEU A 45 -0.79 -8.14 4.03
C LEU A 45 -0.83 -9.52 3.37
N ASP A 46 -1.68 -10.43 3.85
CA ASP A 46 -1.85 -11.75 3.25
C ASP A 46 -2.20 -11.68 1.76
N ARG A 47 -3.12 -10.77 1.38
CA ARG A 47 -3.52 -10.56 -0.01
C ARG A 47 -2.39 -9.98 -0.87
N LEU A 48 -1.62 -9.03 -0.35
CA LEU A 48 -0.49 -8.43 -1.08
C LEU A 48 0.64 -9.45 -1.30
N GLU A 49 0.94 -10.28 -0.31
CA GLU A 49 1.90 -11.37 -0.47
C GLU A 49 1.44 -12.41 -1.50
N GLN A 50 0.13 -12.75 -1.49
CA GLN A 50 -0.45 -13.60 -2.53
C GLN A 50 -0.30 -12.96 -3.91
N ALA A 51 -0.58 -11.67 -4.04
CA ALA A 51 -0.43 -10.92 -5.29
C ALA A 51 1.00 -10.90 -5.82
N LEU A 52 2.00 -10.78 -4.92
CA LEU A 52 3.42 -10.90 -5.27
C LEU A 52 3.74 -12.30 -5.81
N ARG A 53 3.30 -13.36 -5.11
CA ARG A 53 3.53 -14.75 -5.52
C ARG A 53 2.82 -15.09 -6.84
N ALA A 54 1.65 -14.51 -7.07
CA ALA A 54 0.85 -14.69 -8.29
C ALA A 54 1.32 -13.81 -9.46
N GLY A 55 2.23 -12.87 -9.23
CA GLY A 55 2.68 -11.91 -10.25
C GLY A 55 1.69 -10.80 -10.57
N GLU A 56 0.61 -10.66 -9.80
CA GLU A 56 -0.36 -9.56 -9.89
C GLU A 56 0.25 -8.22 -9.47
N LEU A 57 1.25 -8.25 -8.58
CA LEU A 57 2.02 -7.09 -8.15
C LEU A 57 3.51 -7.38 -8.41
N PRO A 58 4.18 -6.64 -9.30
CA PRO A 58 5.61 -6.86 -9.54
C PRO A 58 6.45 -6.31 -8.38
N MET A 59 7.45 -7.08 -7.94
CA MET A 59 8.36 -6.65 -6.86
C MET A 59 9.05 -5.31 -7.16
N SER A 60 9.37 -5.05 -8.43
CA SER A 60 9.95 -3.77 -8.86
C SER A 60 9.03 -2.56 -8.66
N ALA A 61 7.70 -2.74 -8.58
CA ALA A 61 6.80 -1.67 -8.18
C ALA A 61 6.89 -1.41 -6.67
N VAL A 62 6.93 -2.47 -5.86
CA VAL A 62 7.10 -2.38 -4.40
C VAL A 62 8.43 -1.70 -4.05
N ASP A 63 9.54 -2.13 -4.64
CA ASP A 63 10.86 -1.56 -4.39
C ASP A 63 10.91 -0.05 -4.67
N ARG A 64 10.31 0.39 -5.79
CA ARG A 64 10.25 1.81 -6.15
C ARG A 64 9.47 2.63 -5.11
N SER A 65 8.32 2.11 -4.66
CA SER A 65 7.51 2.78 -3.63
C SER A 65 8.27 2.84 -2.30
N VAL A 66 8.92 1.75 -1.89
CA VAL A 66 9.71 1.70 -0.65
C VAL A 66 10.85 2.72 -0.67
N VAL A 67 11.59 2.87 -1.78
CA VAL A 67 12.65 3.87 -1.91
C VAL A 67 12.10 5.29 -1.75
N ARG A 68 10.96 5.61 -2.37
CA ARG A 68 10.32 6.93 -2.23
C ARG A 68 9.88 7.20 -0.79
N VAL A 69 9.30 6.20 -0.13
CA VAL A 69 8.83 6.31 1.26
C VAL A 69 10.01 6.42 2.23
N ALA A 70 11.10 5.68 2.01
CA ALA A 70 12.32 5.82 2.80
C ALA A 70 12.95 7.21 2.63
N THR A 71 13.01 7.73 1.39
CA THR A 71 13.47 9.09 1.10
C THR A 71 12.62 10.14 1.83
N MET A 72 11.30 9.96 1.83
CA MET A 72 10.37 10.83 2.54
C MET A 72 10.57 10.80 4.07
N LYS A 73 10.88 9.64 4.65
CA LYS A 73 11.15 9.50 6.10
C LYS A 73 12.50 10.07 6.51
N GLY A 74 13.47 10.11 5.59
CA GLY A 74 14.82 10.58 5.86
C GLY A 74 15.67 9.56 6.65
N PRO A 75 16.94 9.91 6.92
CA PRO A 75 17.85 9.05 7.65
C PRO A 75 17.48 8.94 9.14
N ASN A 76 17.85 7.82 9.75
CA ASN A 76 17.74 7.67 11.19
C ASN A 76 18.64 8.67 11.93
N PRO A 77 18.21 9.22 13.08
CA PRO A 77 18.96 10.23 13.82
C PRO A 77 20.35 9.75 14.29
N GLY A 78 20.56 8.43 14.44
CA GLY A 78 21.85 7.85 14.78
C GLY A 78 22.84 7.72 13.60
N CYS A 79 22.42 8.02 12.38
CA CYS A 79 23.22 7.83 11.16
C CYS A 79 23.67 9.15 10.51
N GLY A 80 23.43 10.31 11.14
CA GLY A 80 23.88 11.63 10.67
C GLY A 80 24.79 12.30 11.69
N ARG A 81 26.04 12.54 11.33
CA ARG A 81 26.85 13.63 11.92
C ARG A 81 26.55 14.90 11.17
#